data_AF-A0A357NH34-F1
#
_entry.id   AF-A0A357NH34-F1
#
_cell.length_a   1.000
_cell.length_b   1.000
_cell.length_c   1.000
_cell.angle_alpha   90.00
_cell.angle_beta   90.00
_cell.angle_gamma   90.00
#
_symmetry.space_group_name_H-M   'P 1'
#
loop_
_entity.id
_entity.type
_entity.pdbx_description
1 polymer ?
#
loop_
_entity_poly.entity_id
_entity_poly.type
_entity_poly.pdbx_seq_one_letter_code
_entity_poly.pdbx_strand_id
1 'polypeptide(L)'
;ATAGGILFGIGILLTGLGDKMASLPMIYLAYGLVAGLGLGFGYITPIATLVKWFPDKRGLITGLSVMGFGIGALLMTVFSPGLIASFGTTVTFYIFGIIFLLAVCASAQLMIEPPAGY
;
A
#
# COMPACT_ATOMS: atom_id res chain seq x y z
N ALA A 1 -9.90 3.10 4.14
CA ALA A 1 -8.54 2.57 4.40
C ALA A 1 -8.49 1.04 4.43
N THR A 2 -9.22 0.35 5.33
CA THR A 2 -9.14 -1.13 5.48
C THR A 2 -9.38 -1.91 4.19
N ALA A 3 -10.46 -1.60 3.45
CA ALA A 3 -10.74 -2.24 2.16
C ALA A 3 -9.59 -2.03 1.14
N GLY A 4 -8.97 -0.84 1.15
CA GLY A 4 -7.79 -0.54 0.31
C GLY A 4 -6.58 -1.38 0.71
N GLY A 5 -6.33 -1.55 2.02
CA GLY A 5 -5.27 -2.43 2.53
C GLY A 5 -5.48 -3.90 2.18
N ILE A 6 -6.71 -4.39 2.27
CA ILE A 6 -7.08 -5.75 1.87
C ILE A 6 -6.84 -5.95 0.37
N LEU A 7 -7.35 -5.03 -0.47
CA LEU A 7 -7.16 -5.10 -1.92
C LEU A 7 -5.69 -5.02 -2.31
N PHE A 8 -4.90 -4.15 -1.67
CA PHE A 8 -3.48 -4.00 -1.96
C PHE A 8 -2.70 -5.25 -1.57
N GLY A 9 -2.89 -5.74 -0.35
CA GLY A 9 -2.24 -6.97 0.13
C GLY A 9 -2.60 -8.18 -0.74
N ILE A 10 -3.90 -8.41 -0.99
CA ILE A 10 -4.36 -9.51 -1.85
C ILE A 10 -3.85 -9.36 -3.28
N GLY A 11 -3.85 -8.16 -3.86
CA GLY A 11 -3.34 -7.92 -5.21
C GLY A 11 -1.85 -8.29 -5.34
N ILE A 12 -1.04 -7.94 -4.35
CA ILE A 12 0.38 -8.33 -4.31
C ILE A 12 0.55 -9.84 -4.11
N LEU A 13 -0.26 -10.48 -3.26
CA LEU A 13 -0.26 -11.95 -3.11
C LEU A 13 -0.65 -12.66 -4.41
N LEU A 14 -1.70 -12.20 -5.09
CA LEU A 14 -2.12 -12.73 -6.39
C LEU A 14 -1.04 -12.51 -7.47
N THR A 15 -0.25 -11.45 -7.36
CA THR A 15 0.90 -11.22 -8.25
C THR A 15 1.96 -12.31 -8.08
N GLY A 16 2.27 -12.70 -6.84
CA GLY A 16 3.16 -13.84 -6.58
C GLY A 16 2.61 -15.15 -7.17
N LEU A 17 1.28 -15.36 -7.13
CA LEU A 17 0.66 -16.52 -7.79
C LEU A 17 0.80 -16.46 -9.33
N GLY A 18 0.60 -15.27 -9.93
CA GLY A 18 0.80 -15.05 -11.36
C GLY A 18 2.23 -15.29 -11.81
N ASP A 19 3.21 -14.85 -11.00
CA ASP A 19 4.64 -15.09 -11.20
C ASP A 19 4.96 -16.59 -11.16
N LYS A 20 4.45 -17.31 -10.15
CA LYS A 20 4.60 -18.77 -10.03
C LYS A 20 4.03 -19.53 -11.22
N MET A 21 2.92 -19.06 -11.79
CA MET A 21 2.26 -19.66 -12.95
C MET A 21 2.83 -19.18 -14.29
N ALA A 22 3.84 -18.30 -14.29
CA ALA A 22 4.39 -17.64 -15.47
C ALA A 22 3.31 -16.97 -16.35
N SER A 23 2.24 -16.45 -15.73
CA SER A 23 1.07 -15.90 -16.43
C SER A 23 1.10 -14.37 -16.40
N LEU A 24 1.62 -13.77 -17.48
CA LEU A 24 1.65 -12.32 -17.65
C LEU A 24 0.28 -11.65 -17.50
N PRO A 25 -0.83 -12.17 -18.10
CA PRO A 25 -2.15 -11.57 -17.94
C PRO A 25 -2.61 -11.54 -16.48
N MET A 26 -2.29 -12.58 -15.71
CA MET A 26 -2.62 -12.64 -14.29
C MET A 26 -1.82 -11.62 -13.48
N ILE A 27 -0.54 -11.42 -13.81
CA ILE A 27 0.29 -10.38 -13.19
C ILE A 27 -0.28 -8.99 -13.50
N TYR A 28 -0.68 -8.71 -14.73
CA TYR A 28 -1.30 -7.41 -15.06
C TYR A 28 -2.60 -7.15 -14.32
N LEU A 29 -3.46 -8.17 -14.20
CA LEU A 29 -4.70 -8.04 -13.44
C LEU A 29 -4.45 -7.90 -11.93
N ALA A 30 -3.58 -8.73 -11.36
CA ALA A 30 -3.30 -8.71 -9.93
C ALA A 30 -2.53 -7.46 -9.49
N TYR A 31 -1.39 -7.19 -10.13
CA TYR A 31 -0.50 -6.08 -9.76
C TYR A 31 -1.04 -4.74 -10.28
N GLY A 32 -1.49 -4.70 -11.52
CA GLY A 32 -1.97 -3.48 -12.16
C GLY A 32 -3.34 -3.05 -11.63
N LEU A 33 -4.33 -3.93 -11.75
CA LEU A 33 -5.71 -3.58 -11.40
C LEU A 33 -5.98 -3.73 -9.90
N VAL A 34 -5.81 -4.93 -9.33
CA VAL A 34 -6.22 -5.20 -7.94
C VAL A 34 -5.35 -4.43 -6.95
N ALA A 35 -4.03 -4.55 -7.05
CA ALA A 35 -3.13 -3.81 -6.17
C ALA A 35 -3.20 -2.30 -6.46
N GLY A 36 -3.32 -1.87 -7.72
CA GLY A 36 -3.50 -0.45 -8.07
C GLY A 36 -4.75 0.19 -7.43
N LEU A 37 -5.90 -0.50 -7.47
CA LEU A 37 -7.12 -0.06 -6.80
C LEU A 37 -6.94 0.02 -5.28
N GLY A 38 -6.30 -1.00 -4.68
CA GLY A 38 -5.99 -1.02 -3.26
C GLY A 38 -5.11 0.16 -2.84
N LEU A 39 -4.07 0.45 -3.63
CA LEU A 39 -3.17 1.57 -3.41
C LEU A 39 -3.90 2.92 -3.50
N GLY A 40 -4.78 3.10 -4.51
CA GLY A 40 -5.58 4.31 -4.67
C GLY A 40 -6.46 4.58 -3.45
N PHE A 41 -7.20 3.57 -2.98
CA PHE A 41 -8.00 3.71 -1.76
C PHE A 41 -7.16 3.93 -0.52
N GLY A 42 -6.04 3.22 -0.39
CA GLY A 42 -5.09 3.33 0.70
C GLY A 42 -4.41 4.70 0.78
N TYR A 43 -4.26 5.40 -0.34
CA TYR A 43 -3.64 6.72 -0.42
C TYR A 43 -4.63 7.86 -0.15
N ILE A 44 -5.81 7.83 -0.78
CA ILE A 44 -6.77 8.94 -0.71
C ILE A 44 -7.42 9.05 0.67
N THR A 45 -7.77 7.93 1.32
CA THR A 45 -8.45 7.96 2.63
C THR A 45 -7.65 8.60 3.78
N PRO A 46 -6.36 8.27 4.03
CA PRO A 46 -5.57 8.94 5.07
C PRO A 46 -5.38 10.42 4.77
N ILE A 47 -5.10 10.78 3.53
CA ILE A 47 -4.86 12.17 3.15
C ILE A 47 -6.11 13.02 3.38
N ALA A 48 -7.28 12.53 2.96
CA ALA A 48 -8.54 13.23 3.20
C ALA A 48 -8.81 13.43 4.70
N THR A 49 -8.53 12.41 5.52
CA THR A 49 -8.69 12.48 6.99
C THR A 49 -7.73 13.49 7.62
N LEU A 50 -6.47 13.47 7.21
CA LEU A 50 -5.43 14.38 7.70
C LEU A 50 -5.71 15.85 7.34
N VAL A 51 -6.23 16.11 6.14
CA VAL A 51 -6.61 17.46 5.71
C VAL A 51 -7.79 18.00 6.52
N LYS A 52 -8.73 17.13 6.95
CA LYS A 52 -9.81 17.52 7.89
C LYS A 52 -9.26 17.86 9.28
N TRP A 53 -8.25 17.14 9.77
CA TRP A 53 -7.61 17.40 11.07
C TRP A 53 -6.70 18.63 11.11
N PHE A 54 -6.30 19.16 9.96
CA PHE A 54 -5.41 20.32 9.87
C PHE A 54 -5.80 21.24 8.71
N PRO A 55 -7.00 21.86 8.78
CA PRO A 55 -7.52 22.68 7.68
C PRO A 55 -6.65 23.90 7.39
N ASP A 56 -5.91 24.42 8.38
CA ASP A 56 -5.02 25.58 8.22
C ASP A 56 -3.66 25.23 7.61
N LYS A 57 -3.28 23.95 7.62
CA LYS A 57 -1.93 23.48 7.22
C LYS A 57 -1.98 22.42 6.12
N ARG A 58 -2.99 22.48 5.25
CA ARG A 58 -3.26 21.46 4.23
C ARG A 58 -2.01 21.09 3.43
N GLY A 59 -1.31 22.10 2.89
CA GLY A 59 -0.11 21.89 2.06
C GLY A 59 1.03 21.16 2.78
N LEU A 60 1.31 21.53 4.03
CA LEU A 60 2.35 20.87 4.84
C LEU A 60 2.00 19.41 5.14
N ILE A 61 0.75 19.16 5.53
CA ILE A 61 0.29 17.82 5.91
C ILE A 61 0.19 16.89 4.71
N THR A 62 -0.27 17.38 3.56
CA THR A 62 -0.22 16.62 2.31
C THR A 62 1.22 16.33 1.90
N GLY A 63 2.14 17.30 2.05
CA GLY A 63 3.56 17.12 1.75
C GLY A 63 4.23 16.05 2.61
N LEU A 64 3.99 16.08 3.93
CA LEU A 64 4.47 15.05 4.85
C LEU A 64 3.90 13.66 4.55
N SER A 65 2.63 13.60 4.14
CA SER A 65 1.98 12.34 3.75
C SER A 65 2.63 11.73 2.50
N VAL A 66 2.90 12.56 1.49
CA VAL A 66 3.60 12.15 0.26
C VAL A 66 5.05 11.76 0.54
N MET A 67 5.72 12.46 1.45
CA MET A 67 7.08 12.09 1.90
C MET A 67 7.09 10.68 2.51
N GLY A 68 6.12 10.35 3.37
CA GLY A 68 5.97 9.01 3.93
C GLY A 68 5.80 7.94 2.86
N PHE A 69 5.01 8.21 1.81
CA PHE A 69 4.87 7.33 0.65
C PHE A 69 6.20 7.12 -0.08
N GLY A 70 6.97 8.20 -0.31
CA GLY A 70 8.29 8.14 -0.94
C GLY A 70 9.31 7.33 -0.13
N ILE A 71 9.32 7.48 1.21
CA ILE A 71 10.17 6.68 2.10
C ILE A 71 9.80 5.20 2.00
N GLY A 72 8.50 4.87 1.97
CA GLY A 72 8.05 3.49 1.79
C GLY A 72 8.55 2.87 0.48
N ALA A 73 8.46 3.60 -0.63
CA ALA A 73 8.97 3.16 -1.92
C ALA A 73 10.51 2.97 -1.92
N LEU A 74 11.23 3.85 -1.22
CA LEU A 74 12.68 3.72 -1.05
C LEU A 74 13.04 2.46 -0.25
N LEU A 75 12.37 2.21 0.87
CA LEU A 75 12.59 0.99 1.66
C LEU A 75 12.35 -0.27 0.83
N MET A 76 11.25 -0.32 0.08
CA MET A 76 10.99 -1.43 -0.85
C MET A 76 12.15 -1.62 -1.82
N THR A 77 12.65 -0.54 -2.42
CA THR A 77 13.72 -0.59 -3.43
C THR A 77 15.03 -1.10 -2.83
N VAL A 78 15.33 -0.74 -1.59
CA VAL A 78 16.55 -1.19 -0.89
C VAL A 78 16.47 -2.67 -0.48
N PHE A 79 15.32 -3.14 0.00
CA PHE A 79 15.17 -4.52 0.47
C PHE A 79 14.87 -5.54 -0.64
N SER A 80 14.20 -5.12 -1.72
CA SER A 80 13.76 -6.03 -2.78
C SER A 80 14.90 -6.85 -3.41
N PRO A 81 16.06 -6.28 -3.79
CA PRO A 81 17.14 -7.06 -4.40
C PRO A 81 17.66 -8.18 -3.51
N GLY A 82 17.83 -7.93 -2.20
CA GLY A 82 18.30 -8.95 -1.25
C GLY A 82 17.29 -10.07 -1.03
N LEU A 83 16.00 -9.73 -0.96
CA LEU A 83 14.91 -10.70 -0.85
C LEU A 83 14.80 -11.56 -2.12
N ILE A 84 14.86 -10.94 -3.30
CA ILE A 84 14.80 -11.64 -4.58
C ILE A 84 16.01 -12.56 -4.74
N ALA A 85 17.22 -12.12 -4.38
CA ALA A 85 18.42 -12.94 -4.48
C ALA A 85 18.38 -14.17 -3.55
N SER A 86 17.75 -14.04 -2.39
CA SER A 86 17.71 -15.09 -1.37
C SER A 86 16.53 -16.07 -1.54
N PHE A 87 15.37 -15.56 -1.96
CA PHE A 87 14.10 -16.32 -1.95
C PHE A 87 13.38 -16.35 -3.30
N GLY A 88 13.86 -15.62 -4.31
CA GLY A 88 13.20 -15.45 -5.60
C GLY A 88 12.08 -14.42 -5.60
N THR A 89 11.59 -14.10 -6.79
CA THR A 89 10.55 -13.08 -7.03
C THR A 89 9.21 -13.45 -6.40
N THR A 90 8.76 -14.69 -6.60
CA THR A 90 7.47 -15.19 -6.09
C THR A 90 7.36 -15.04 -4.56
N VAL A 91 8.36 -15.51 -3.82
CA VAL A 91 8.36 -15.45 -2.35
C VAL A 91 8.48 -14.00 -1.87
N THR A 92 9.25 -13.17 -2.59
CA THR A 92 9.35 -11.74 -2.29
C THR A 92 7.99 -11.04 -2.40
N PHE A 93 7.19 -11.34 -3.44
CA PHE A 93 5.82 -10.85 -3.54
C PHE A 93 4.96 -11.31 -2.37
N TYR A 94 5.07 -12.57 -1.93
CA TYR A 94 4.31 -13.04 -0.78
C TYR A 94 4.69 -12.34 0.53
N ILE A 95 5.99 -12.15 0.77
CA ILE A 95 6.49 -11.43 1.94
C ILE A 95 5.92 -10.00 1.97
N PHE A 96 6.06 -9.26 0.88
CA PHE A 96 5.52 -7.90 0.80
C PHE A 96 4.00 -7.85 0.87
N GLY A 97 3.30 -8.79 0.24
CA GLY A 97 1.84 -8.87 0.29
C GLY A 97 1.31 -9.05 1.71
N ILE A 98 1.92 -9.93 2.50
CA ILE A 98 1.55 -10.13 3.91
C ILE A 98 1.87 -8.88 4.74
N ILE A 99 3.07 -8.31 4.58
CA ILE A 99 3.48 -7.10 5.31
C ILE A 99 2.51 -5.96 5.02
N PHE A 100 2.18 -5.70 3.76
CA PHE A 100 1.25 -4.65 3.38
C PHE A 100 -0.17 -4.90 3.85
N LEU A 101 -0.65 -6.13 3.75
CA LEU A 101 -1.97 -6.50 4.25
C LEU A 101 -2.09 -6.16 5.74
N LEU A 102 -1.13 -6.60 6.55
CA LEU A 102 -1.16 -6.40 8.00
C LEU A 102 -0.92 -4.94 8.37
N ALA A 103 0.11 -4.31 7.83
CA ALA A 103 0.49 -2.94 8.18
C ALA A 103 -0.59 -1.93 7.77
N VAL A 104 -1.15 -2.05 6.56
CA VAL A 104 -2.18 -1.12 6.09
C VAL A 104 -3.51 -1.36 6.81
N CYS A 105 -3.90 -2.62 7.06
CA CYS A 105 -5.14 -2.90 7.80
C CYS A 105 -5.04 -2.47 9.27
N ALA A 106 -3.88 -2.68 9.92
CA ALA A 106 -3.66 -2.24 11.29
C ALA A 106 -3.65 -0.71 11.42
N SER A 107 -2.91 -0.02 10.53
CA SER A 107 -2.90 1.45 10.51
C SER A 107 -4.26 2.05 10.17
N ALA A 108 -5.06 1.38 9.34
CA ALA A 108 -6.43 1.79 9.06
C ALA A 108 -7.34 1.80 10.30
N GLN A 109 -7.10 0.94 11.30
CA GLN A 109 -7.89 0.93 12.54
C GLN A 109 -7.60 2.15 13.43
N LEU A 110 -6.47 2.80 13.23
CA LEU A 110 -6.09 4.01 13.99
C LEU A 110 -6.68 5.29 13.38
N MET A 111 -7.35 5.18 12.23
CA MET A 111 -7.87 6.32 11.50
C MET A 111 -9.22 6.77 12.08
N ILE A 112 -9.24 7.97 12.65
CA ILE A 112 -10.42 8.55 13.30
C ILE A 112 -10.74 9.89 12.63
N GLU A 113 -12.01 10.11 12.29
CA GLU A 113 -12.45 11.40 11.76
C GLU A 113 -12.50 12.47 12.87
N PRO A 114 -12.14 13.73 12.58
CA PRO A 114 -12.24 14.79 13.58
C PRO A 114 -13.71 15.06 13.97
N PRO A 115 -13.97 15.56 15.19
CA PRO A 115 -15.32 15.91 15.64
C PRO A 115 -15.99 16.93 14.72
N ALA A 116 -17.31 16.90 14.63
CA ALA A 116 -18.07 17.88 13.86
C ALA A 116 -17.82 19.31 14.40
N GLY A 117 -17.30 20.20 13.55
CA GLY A 117 -17.00 21.59 13.89
C GLY A 117 -15.52 21.91 14.17
N TYR A 118 -14.62 20.94 13.98
CA TYR A 118 -13.17 21.14 13.93
C TYR A 118 -12.72 21.80 12.61
#